data_AF-A0A351L496-F1
#
_entry.id   AF-A0A351L496-F1
#
_cell.length_a   1.000
_cell.length_b   1.000
_cell.length_c   1.000
_cell.angle_alpha   90.00
_cell.angle_beta   90.00
_cell.angle_gamma   90.00
#
_symmetry.space_group_name_H-M   'P 1'
#
loop_
_entity.id
_entity.type
_entity.pdbx_description
1 polymer ?
#
loop_
_entity_poly.entity_id
_entity_poly.type
_entity_poly.pdbx_seq_one_letter_code
_entity_poly.pdbx_strand_id
1 'polypeptide(L)' 'MGRRNNPEYSQVTALVPKALAQRLRIFCVENEIQITEAVEVAIEEFLDRRQTPSRKTKKGDE' A
#
# COMPACT_ATOMS: atom_id res chain seq x y z
N MET A 1 13.15 21.38 -3.79
CA MET A 1 12.29 20.69 -4.77
C MET A 1 11.74 19.45 -4.08
N GLY A 2 10.44 19.41 -3.76
CA GLY A 2 9.84 18.25 -3.08
C GLY A 2 9.54 17.10 -4.04
N ARG A 3 9.22 15.92 -3.49
CA ARG A 3 8.87 14.69 -4.23
C ARG A 3 7.88 14.90 -5.39
N ARG A 4 7.04 15.94 -5.32
CA ARG A 4 6.06 16.32 -6.36
C ARG A 4 6.65 16.62 -7.75
N ASN A 5 7.90 17.10 -7.84
CA ASN A 5 8.55 17.43 -9.11
C ASN A 5 9.69 16.46 -9.47
N ASN A 6 9.86 15.37 -8.70
CA ASN A 6 10.88 14.38 -9.00
C ASN A 6 10.27 13.32 -9.95
N PRO A 7 10.86 13.06 -11.14
CA PRO A 7 10.37 12.08 -12.10
C PRO A 7 10.33 10.64 -11.58
N GLU A 8 11.04 10.33 -10.50
CA GLU A 8 11.01 9.00 -9.87
C GLU A 8 9.74 8.74 -9.05
N TYR A 9 8.93 9.77 -8.78
CA TYR A 9 7.71 9.65 -7.98
C TYR A 9 6.46 9.89 -8.83
N SER A 10 5.47 9.01 -8.67
CA SER A 10 4.14 9.19 -9.24
C SER A 10 3.11 9.43 -8.13
N GLN A 11 2.22 10.41 -8.31
CA GLN A 11 1.17 10.71 -7.33
C GLN A 11 0.03 9.69 -7.43
N VAL A 12 -0.28 9.03 -6.31
CA VAL A 12 -1.45 8.13 -6.19
C VAL A 12 -2.54 8.83 -5.38
N THR A 13 -3.77 8.85 -5.91
CA THR A 13 -4.95 9.46 -5.25
C THR A 13 -6.08 8.45 -5.07
N ALA A 14 -6.62 8.33 -3.85
CA ALA A 14 -7.72 7.44 -3.52
C ALA A 14 -8.56 7.98 -2.35
N LEU A 15 -9.79 7.44 -2.20
CA LEU A 15 -10.64 7.66 -1.04
C LEU A 15 -10.68 6.41 -0.16
N VAL A 16 -10.56 6.61 1.14
CA VAL A 16 -10.64 5.54 2.16
C VAL A 16 -11.60 5.96 3.27
N PRO A 17 -12.17 5.01 4.04
CA PRO A 17 -12.99 5.35 5.20
C PRO A 17 -12.25 6.26 6.18
N LYS A 18 -12.96 7.26 6.74
CA LYS A 18 -12.38 8.26 7.67
C LYS A 18 -11.68 7.61 8.86
N ALA A 19 -12.29 6.57 9.43
CA ALA A 19 -11.73 5.81 10.54
C ALA A 19 -10.40 5.13 10.17
N LEU A 20 -10.27 4.62 8.94
CA LEU A 20 -9.04 4.00 8.46
C LEU A 20 -7.93 5.05 8.28
N ALA A 21 -8.24 6.19 7.67
CA ALA A 21 -7.30 7.30 7.54
C ALA A 21 -6.82 7.81 8.89
N GLN A 22 -7.71 7.87 9.89
CA GLN A 22 -7.34 8.28 11.25
C GLN A 22 -6.39 7.28 11.90
N ARG A 23 -6.68 5.97 11.80
CA ARG A 23 -5.80 4.92 12.33
C ARG A 23 -4.41 4.98 11.70
N LEU A 24 -4.32 5.16 10.39
CA LEU A 24 -3.04 5.31 9.69
C LEU A 24 -2.25 6.51 10.23
N ARG A 25 -2.90 7.66 10.44
CA ARG A 25 -2.24 8.86 10.98
C ARG A 25 -1.72 8.65 12.39
N ILE A 26 -2.51 8.02 13.27
CA ILE A 26 -2.09 7.68 14.63
C ILE A 26 -0.86 6.79 14.57
N PHE A 27 -0.92 5.72 13.78
CA PHE A 27 0.22 4.80 13.60
C PHE A 27 1.48 5.53 13.12
N CYS A 28 1.36 6.46 12.17
CA CYS A 28 2.49 7.25 11.69
C CYS A 28 3.10 8.11 12.80
N VAL A 29 2.26 8.73 13.64
CA VAL A 29 2.73 9.54 14.78
C VAL A 29 3.42 8.67 15.83
N GLU A 30 2.84 7.52 16.19
CA GLU A 30 3.39 6.61 17.20
C GLU A 30 4.74 6.00 16.82
N ASN A 31 4.99 5.83 15.52
CA ASN A 31 6.20 5.19 15.00
C ASN A 31 7.17 6.19 14.35
N GLU A 32 6.88 7.49 14.43
CA GLU A 32 7.70 8.57 13.84
C GLU A 32 7.95 8.41 12.32
N ILE A 33 7.03 7.77 11.60
CA ILE A 33 7.14 7.56 10.15
C ILE A 33 6.26 8.54 9.36
N GLN A 34 6.65 8.80 8.12
CA GLN A 34 5.84 9.63 7.21
C GLN A 34 4.70 8.83 6.59
N ILE A 35 3.56 9.47 6.34
CA ILE A 35 2.42 8.85 5.62
C ILE A 35 2.87 8.28 4.27
N THR A 36 3.78 8.95 3.56
CA THR A 36 4.32 8.46 2.29
C THR A 36 4.98 7.09 2.46
N GLU A 37 5.82 6.92 3.49
CA GLU A 37 6.51 5.65 3.77
C GLU A 37 5.51 4.54 4.13
N ALA A 38 4.53 4.85 4.98
CA ALA A 38 3.49 3.89 5.34
C ALA A 38 2.65 3.46 4.12
N VAL A 39 2.37 4.38 3.19
CA VAL A 39 1.64 4.08 1.96
C VAL A 39 2.49 3.25 0.99
N GLU A 40 3.79 3.54 0.88
CA GLU A 40 4.74 2.79 0.05
C GLU A 40 4.80 1.32 0.48
N VAL A 41 5.06 1.07 1.76
CA VAL A 41 5.07 -0.28 2.35
C VAL A 41 3.73 -0.99 2.15
N ALA A 42 2.61 -0.30 2.39
CA ALA A 42 1.28 -0.90 2.24
C ALA A 42 0.98 -1.28 0.78
N ILE A 43 1.44 -0.50 -0.19
CA ILE A 43 1.28 -0.80 -1.62
C ILE A 43 2.16 -1.99 -2.01
N GLU A 44 3.44 -2.01 -1.59
CA GLU A 44 4.36 -3.13 -1.84
C GLU A 44 3.80 -4.44 -1.27
N GLU A 45 3.42 -4.46 0.01
CA GLU A 45 2.82 -5.64 0.64
C GLU A 45 1.54 -6.11 -0.06
N PHE A 46 0.69 -5.17 -0.48
CA PHE A 46 -0.54 -5.49 -1.19
C PHE A 46 -0.27 -6.15 -2.55
N LEU A 47 0.73 -5.66 -3.27
CA LEU A 47 1.15 -6.21 -4.55
C LEU A 47 1.79 -7.58 -4.37
N ASP A 48 2.70 -7.75 -3.41
CA ASP A 48 3.38 -9.03 -3.14
C ASP A 48 2.40 -10.15 -2.77
N ARG A 49 1.43 -9.84 -1.90
CA ARG A 49 0.36 -10.79 -1.52
C ARG A 49 -0.49 -11.24 -2.71
N ARG A 50 -0.61 -10.41 -3.75
CA ARG A 50 -1.39 -10.71 -4.96
C ARG A 50 -0.57 -11.31 -6.09
N GLN A 51 0.73 -11.01 -6.14
CA GLN A 51 1.68 -11.58 -7.09
C GLN A 51 2.09 -13.00 -6.74
N THR A 52 1.98 -13.38 -5.47
CA THR A 52 2.04 -14.81 -5.11
C THR A 52 0.82 -15.47 -5.78
N PRO A 53 0.98 -16.32 -6.81
CA PRO A 53 -0.16 -16.98 -7.41
C PRO A 53 -0.80 -17.79 -6.30
N SER A 54 -1.99 -17.36 -5.85
CA SER A 54 -2.87 -18.21 -5.09
C SER A 54 -3.11 -19.43 -5.97
N ARG A 55 -2.35 -20.48 -5.68
CA ARG A 55 -2.41 -21.82 -6.26
C ARG A 55 -3.82 -22.35 -6.06
N LYS A 56 -4.75 -21.94 -6.91
CA LYS A 56 -5.99 -22.68 -7.10
C LYS A 56 -5.68 -23.85 -8.03
N THR A 57 -5.13 -24.90 -7.42
CA THR A 57 -5.24 -26.24 -7.96
C THR A 57 -6.71 -26.68 -7.85
N LYS A 58 -7.34 -26.98 -8.99
CA LYS A 58 -8.19 -28.16 -9.20
C LYS A 58 -7.96 -28.53 -10.66
N LYS A 59 -7.02 -29.44 -10.97
CA LYS A 59 -7.20 -30.90 -11.02
C LYS A 59 -8.58 -31.25 -11.55
N GLY A 60 -8.72 -31.21 -12.87
CA GLY A 60 -9.69 -32.01 -13.61
C GLY A 60 -8.98 -33.30 -14.00
N ASP A 61 -9.24 -34.35 -13.22
CA ASP A 61 -9.17 -35.72 -13.71
C ASP A 61 -10.41 -35.91 -14.62
N GLU A 62 -10.21 -36.15 -15.91
CA GLU A 62 -10.94 -37.13 -16.74
C GLU A 62 -10.22 -37.31 -18.09
#